data_AF-A0A0C2F9V1-F1
#
_entry.id   AF-A0A0C2F9V1-F1
#
_cell.length_a   1.000
_cell.length_b   1.000
_cell.length_c   1.000
_cell.angle_alpha   90.00
_cell.angle_beta   90.00
_cell.angle_gamma   90.00
#
_symmetry.space_group_name_H-M   'P 1'
#
loop_
_entity.id
_entity.type
_entity.pdbx_description
1 polymer ?
#
loop_
_entity_poly.entity_id
_entity_poly.type
_entity_poly.pdbx_seq_one_letter_code
_entity_poly.pdbx_strand_id
1 'polypeptide(L)'
;AIAEERRRAKQEEAAARQRVLDQIKADREARKAAQSGVQPTPAPAPTPAPVSAAPAPTTDYKNTTIQVRLLNGQAVRQTFGASEP
;
A
#
# COMPACT_ATOMS: atom_id res chain seq x y z
N ALA A 1 6.82 -1.25 41.71
CA ALA A 1 5.71 -2.16 42.04
C ALA A 1 5.60 -3.22 40.94
N ILE A 2 5.91 -4.48 41.25
CA ILE A 2 5.98 -5.59 40.27
C ILE A 2 4.60 -5.91 39.64
N ALA A 3 3.51 -5.44 40.27
CA ALA A 3 2.14 -5.66 39.83
C ALA A 3 1.73 -4.86 38.57
N GLU A 4 2.27 -3.65 38.36
CA GLU A 4 1.92 -2.85 37.16
C GLU A 4 2.57 -3.39 35.90
N GLU A 5 3.82 -3.87 36.00
CA GLU A 5 4.57 -4.41 34.86
C GLU A 5 3.91 -5.67 34.29
N ARG A 6 3.39 -6.55 35.17
CA ARG A 6 2.60 -7.71 34.74
C ARG A 6 1.26 -7.35 34.11
N ARG A 7 0.66 -6.22 34.50
CA ARG A 7 -0.62 -5.76 33.93
C ARG A 7 -0.41 -5.21 32.52
N ARG A 8 0.71 -4.53 32.27
CA ARG A 8 1.10 -4.01 30.96
C ARG A 8 1.44 -5.13 29.98
N ALA A 9 2.28 -6.08 30.39
CA ALA A 9 2.63 -7.24 29.55
C ALA A 9 1.40 -8.08 29.14
N LYS A 10 0.43 -8.26 30.06
CA LYS A 10 -0.79 -9.02 29.78
C LYS A 10 -1.72 -8.32 28.79
N GLN A 11 -1.72 -6.98 28.75
CA GLN A 11 -2.49 -6.21 27.77
C GLN A 11 -1.86 -6.27 26.37
N GLU A 12 -0.53 -6.26 26.30
CA GLU A 12 0.20 -6.37 25.03
C GLU A 12 0.04 -7.75 24.40
N GLU A 13 0.09 -8.82 25.21
CA GLU A 13 -0.21 -10.18 24.74
C GLU A 13 -1.67 -10.32 24.27
N ALA A 14 -2.63 -9.72 24.99
CA ALA A 14 -4.03 -9.74 24.59
C ALA A 14 -4.25 -9.00 23.25
N ALA A 15 -3.59 -7.86 23.06
CA ALA A 15 -3.65 -7.11 21.80
C ALA A 15 -3.00 -7.88 20.64
N ALA A 16 -1.87 -8.56 20.89
CA ALA A 16 -1.22 -9.40 19.88
C ALA A 16 -2.13 -10.57 19.46
N ARG A 17 -2.74 -11.26 20.44
CA ARG A 17 -3.71 -12.34 20.18
C ARG A 17 -4.92 -11.84 19.42
N GLN A 18 -5.42 -10.65 19.73
CA GLN A 18 -6.55 -10.04 19.03
C GLN A 18 -6.23 -9.73 17.57
N ARG A 19 -5.02 -9.20 17.27
CA ARG A 19 -4.57 -8.95 15.89
C ARG A 19 -4.46 -10.24 15.08
N VAL A 20 -3.93 -11.30 15.69
CA VAL A 20 -3.82 -12.62 15.04
C VAL A 20 -5.19 -13.21 14.77
N LEU A 21 -6.13 -13.12 15.72
CA LEU A 21 -7.51 -13.58 15.52
C LEU A 21 -8.22 -12.82 14.40
N ASP A 22 -8.03 -11.51 14.31
CA ASP A 22 -8.59 -10.68 13.25
C ASP A 22 -8.04 -11.04 11.87
N GLN A 23 -6.72 -11.24 11.76
CA GLN A 23 -6.07 -11.72 10.53
C GLN A 23 -6.56 -13.10 10.11
N ILE A 24 -6.66 -14.05 11.06
CA ILE A 24 -7.17 -15.40 10.78
C ILE A 24 -8.64 -15.34 10.33
N LYS A 25 -9.45 -14.44 10.91
CA LYS A 25 -10.85 -14.28 10.51
C LYS A 25 -10.95 -13.73 9.09
N ALA A 26 -10.20 -12.68 8.76
CA ALA A 26 -10.15 -12.10 7.41
C ALA A 26 -9.66 -13.10 6.36
N ASP A 27 -8.59 -13.85 6.66
CA ASP A 27 -8.06 -14.90 5.78
C ASP A 27 -9.07 -16.05 5.61
N ARG A 28 -9.71 -16.49 6.70
CA ARG A 28 -10.75 -17.53 6.66
C ARG A 28 -11.96 -17.09 5.84
N GLU A 29 -12.37 -15.83 5.92
CA GLU A 29 -13.46 -15.27 5.11
C GLU A 29 -13.07 -15.16 3.63
N ALA A 30 -11.86 -14.67 3.33
CA ALA A 30 -11.33 -14.62 1.96
C ALA A 30 -11.22 -16.01 1.34
N ARG A 31 -10.74 -16.99 2.10
CA ARG A 31 -10.61 -18.38 1.65
C ARG A 31 -11.97 -19.06 1.48
N LYS A 32 -12.94 -18.79 2.36
CA LYS A 32 -14.33 -19.25 2.20
C LYS A 32 -14.97 -18.66 0.94
N ALA A 33 -14.79 -17.37 0.68
CA ALA A 33 -15.29 -16.73 -0.53
C ALA A 33 -14.65 -17.33 -1.80
N ALA A 34 -13.36 -17.64 -1.77
CA ALA A 34 -12.68 -18.31 -2.88
C ALA A 34 -13.12 -19.78 -3.08
N GLN A 35 -13.45 -20.51 -2.01
CA GLN A 35 -13.85 -21.91 -2.06
C GLN A 35 -15.33 -22.14 -2.37
N SER A 36 -16.22 -21.18 -2.07
CA SER A 36 -17.66 -21.30 -2.33
C SER A 36 -18.06 -21.17 -3.80
N GLY A 37 -17.11 -21.09 -4.74
CA GLY A 37 -17.36 -21.15 -6.20
C GLY A 37 -18.13 -19.96 -6.79
N VAL A 38 -18.75 -19.13 -5.96
CA VAL A 38 -19.18 -17.80 -6.31
C VAL A 38 -17.96 -16.91 -6.14
N GLN A 39 -17.16 -16.80 -7.20
CA GLN A 39 -16.24 -15.69 -7.36
C GLN A 39 -17.03 -14.43 -6.96
N PRO A 40 -16.70 -13.74 -5.85
CA PRO A 40 -17.25 -12.41 -5.67
C PRO A 40 -16.81 -11.68 -6.93
N THR A 41 -17.77 -11.19 -7.72
CA THR A 41 -17.48 -10.20 -8.76
C THR A 41 -16.58 -9.21 -8.03
N PRO A 42 -15.31 -9.06 -8.44
CA PRO A 42 -14.38 -8.26 -7.67
C PRO A 42 -15.10 -6.93 -7.44
N ALA A 43 -15.34 -6.58 -6.17
CA ALA A 43 -15.72 -5.22 -5.83
C ALA A 43 -14.75 -4.37 -6.65
N PRO A 44 -15.24 -3.52 -7.57
CA PRO A 44 -14.39 -2.93 -8.58
C PRO A 44 -13.19 -2.38 -7.84
N ALA A 45 -12.03 -3.00 -8.05
CA ALA A 45 -10.78 -2.46 -7.56
C ALA A 45 -10.87 -0.99 -7.94
N PRO A 46 -10.65 -0.04 -7.00
CA PRO A 46 -10.83 1.37 -7.29
C PRO A 46 -10.14 1.56 -8.62
N THR A 47 -10.95 1.84 -9.66
CA THR A 47 -10.44 1.83 -11.03
C THR A 47 -9.23 2.72 -10.93
N PRO A 48 -8.00 2.22 -11.23
CA PRO A 48 -6.83 3.07 -11.11
C PRO A 48 -7.22 4.32 -11.86
N ALA A 49 -7.34 5.43 -11.12
CA ALA A 49 -7.91 6.66 -11.67
C ALA A 49 -7.21 6.82 -13.00
N PRO A 50 -7.95 6.87 -14.13
CA PRO A 50 -7.39 6.68 -15.46
C PRO A 50 -6.12 7.48 -15.45
N VAL A 51 -4.98 6.77 -15.50
CA VAL A 51 -3.69 7.43 -15.57
C VAL A 51 -3.84 8.23 -16.83
N SER A 52 -4.14 9.52 -16.69
CA SER A 52 -4.53 10.36 -17.79
C SER A 52 -3.42 10.15 -18.77
N ALA A 53 -3.72 9.45 -19.88
CA ALA A 53 -2.70 8.96 -20.78
C ALA A 53 -1.90 10.20 -21.10
N ALA A 54 -0.67 10.25 -20.57
CA ALA A 54 0.11 11.46 -20.65
C ALA A 54 0.15 11.76 -22.14
N PRO A 55 -0.26 12.97 -22.56
CA PRO A 55 -0.33 13.29 -23.98
C PRO A 55 0.99 12.82 -24.61
N ALA A 56 0.89 12.10 -25.74
CA ALA A 56 2.04 11.56 -26.42
C ALA A 56 3.13 12.64 -26.40
N PRO A 57 4.29 12.38 -25.77
CA PRO A 57 5.19 13.45 -25.38
C PRO A 57 5.52 14.23 -26.63
N THR A 58 5.04 15.47 -26.70
CA THR A 58 5.45 16.41 -27.72
C THR A 58 6.97 16.43 -27.66
N THR A 59 7.61 16.14 -28.79
CA THR A 59 9.06 15.99 -28.90
C THR A 59 9.74 17.35 -28.77
N ASP A 60 9.62 17.96 -27.59
CA ASP A 60 10.27 19.19 -27.20
C ASP A 60 11.28 18.80 -26.13
N TYR A 61 12.52 18.56 -26.56
CA TYR A 61 13.63 18.12 -25.70
C TYR A 61 14.16 19.22 -24.77
N LYS A 62 13.37 20.27 -24.51
CA LYS A 62 13.78 21.37 -23.63
C LYS A 62 13.71 21.01 -22.17
N ASN A 63 12.86 20.05 -21.78
CA ASN A 63 12.68 19.65 -20.39
C ASN A 63 12.59 18.12 -20.26
N THR A 64 13.19 17.56 -19.22
CA THR A 64 13.11 16.15 -18.87
C THR A 64 12.61 15.99 -17.45
N THR A 65 11.81 14.97 -17.18
CA THR A 65 11.34 14.68 -15.81
C THR A 65 12.00 13.41 -15.30
N ILE A 66 12.79 13.54 -14.24
CA ILE A 66 13.49 12.43 -13.60
C ILE A 66 12.71 12.03 -12.35
N GLN A 67 12.51 10.72 -12.18
CA GLN A 67 11.93 10.15 -10.98
C GLN A 67 12.94 9.18 -10.35
N VAL A 68 13.27 9.41 -9.08
CA VAL A 68 14.20 8.58 -8.31
C VAL A 68 13.43 7.90 -7.18
N ARG A 69 13.68 6.61 -6.95
CA ARG A 69 13.16 5.88 -5.81
C ARG A 69 14.22 5.80 -4.72
N LEU A 70 13.90 6.33 -3.55
CA LEU A 70 14.76 6.28 -2.37
C LEU A 70 14.66 4.92 -1.67
N LEU A 71 15.65 4.60 -0.84
CA LEU A 71 15.73 3.34 -0.09
C LEU A 71 14.57 3.17 0.92
N ASN A 72 13.98 4.29 1.37
CA ASN A 72 12.77 4.29 2.20
C ASN A 72 11.48 4.02 1.39
N GLY A 73 11.59 3.75 0.09
CA GLY A 73 10.46 3.50 -0.81
C GLY A 73 9.76 4.75 -1.35
N GLN A 74 10.16 5.95 -0.92
CA GLN A 74 9.61 7.21 -1.44
C GLN A 74 10.08 7.46 -2.87
N ALA A 75 9.22 8.03 -3.71
CA ALA A 75 9.58 8.48 -5.05
C ALA A 75 9.71 10.01 -5.08
N VAL A 76 10.85 10.51 -5.54
CA VAL A 76 11.12 11.93 -5.76
C VAL A 76 11.04 12.18 -7.26
N ARG A 77 10.23 13.15 -7.68
CA ARG A 77 10.05 13.52 -9.10
C ARG A 77 10.43 14.98 -9.27
N GLN A 78 11.32 15.27 -10.21
CA GLN A 78 11.75 16.63 -10.53
C GLN A 78 11.92 16.80 -12.04
N THR A 79 11.53 17.97 -12.55
CA THR A 79 11.67 18.35 -13.95
C THR A 79 12.87 19.27 -14.09
N PHE A 80 13.73 18.98 -15.06
CA PHE A 80 14.98 19.66 -15.35
C PHE A 80 14.94 20.21 -16.77
N GLY A 81 15.48 21.41 -16.98
CA GLY A 81 15.73 21.98 -18.29
C GLY A 81 16.92 21.32 -18.98
N ALA A 82 16.97 21.39 -20.31
CA ALA A 82 18.01 20.79 -21.14
C ALA A 82 19.41 21.44 -20.98
N SER A 83 19.46 22.65 -20.41
CA SER A 83 20.70 23.37 -20.07
C SER A 83 20.81 23.68 -18.58
N GLU A 84 20.14 22.90 -17.71
CA GLU A 84 20.38 22.99 -16.27
C GLU A 84 21.71 22.30 -15.92
N PRO A 85 22.55 22.90 -15.06
CA PRO A 85 23.85 22.34 -14.66
C PRO A 85 23.75 21.13 -13.75
#